data_AF-A0ABC8D3S0-F1
#
_entry.id   AF-A0ABC8D3S0-F1
#
_cell.length_a   1.000
_cell.length_b   1.000
_cell.length_c   1.000
_cell.angle_alpha   90.00
_cell.angle_beta   90.00
_cell.angle_gamma   90.00
#
_symmetry.space_group_name_H-M   'P 1'
#
loop_
_entity.id
_entity.type
_entity.pdbx_description
1 polymer ?
#
loop_
_entity_poly.entity_id
_entity_poly.type
_entity_poly.pdbx_seq_one_letter_code
_entity_poly.pdbx_strand_id
1 'polypeptide(L)' 'MQMSIVYKILEDISSSGILERNYEVYCPSCSWYTGVLYSTLKDIPEELECDECETTLNFLDNSLVVYKVVLD' A
#
# COMPACT_ATOMS: atom_id res chain seq x y z
N MET A 1 -7.33 8.70 -20.92
CA MET A 1 -6.09 9.06 -20.20
C MET A 1 -5.24 7.80 -20.08
N GLN A 2 -3.98 7.83 -20.51
CA GLN A 2 -3.10 6.66 -20.44
C GLN A 2 -2.58 6.50 -19.01
N MET A 3 -2.56 5.27 -18.48
CA MET A 3 -2.10 5.01 -17.10
C MET A 3 -0.66 5.50 -16.83
N SER A 4 0.19 5.49 -17.85
CA SER A 4 1.54 6.08 -17.79
C SER A 4 1.57 7.54 -17.35
N ILE A 5 0.57 8.33 -17.75
CA ILE A 5 0.47 9.75 -17.37
C ILE A 5 0.19 9.87 -15.87
N VAL A 6 -0.70 9.03 -15.34
CA VAL A 6 -1.04 9.01 -13.91
C VAL A 6 0.17 8.64 -13.07
N TYR A 7 0.91 7.60 -13.47
CA TYR A 7 2.14 7.22 -12.76
C TYR A 7 3.19 8.33 -12.78
N LYS A 8 3.33 9.03 -13.91
CA LYS A 8 4.25 10.17 -13.98
C LYS A 8 3.85 11.31 -13.04
N ILE A 9 2.57 11.65 -12.98
CA ILE A 9 2.07 12.68 -12.06
C ILE A 9 2.37 12.30 -10.60
N LEU A 10 2.11 11.04 -10.22
CA LEU A 10 2.37 10.56 -8.86
C LEU A 10 3.87 10.62 -8.51
N GLU A 11 4.74 10.25 -9.46
CA GLU A 11 6.20 10.34 -9.28
C GLU A 11 6.68 11.79 -9.14
N ASP A 12 6.17 12.70 -9.98
CA ASP A 12 6.53 14.12 -9.95
C ASP A 12 6.14 14.76 -8.60
N ILE A 13 4.96 14.43 -8.05
CA ILE A 13 4.50 14.90 -6.74
C ILE A 13 5.25 14.21 -5.58
N SER A 14 5.61 12.93 -5.73
CA SER A 14 6.42 12.25 -4.72
C SER A 14 7.82 12.86 -4.65
N SER A 15 8.40 13.20 -5.80
CA SER A 15 9.70 13.87 -5.91
C SER A 15 9.72 15.28 -5.30
N SER A 16 8.57 15.96 -5.18
CA SER A 16 8.47 17.25 -4.48
C SER A 16 8.33 17.11 -2.96
N GLY A 17 8.28 15.88 -2.43
CA GLY A 17 8.16 15.60 -1.00
C GLY A 17 6.74 15.71 -0.44
N ILE A 18 5.72 15.84 -1.30
CA ILE A 18 4.31 15.95 -0.90
C ILE A 18 3.70 14.57 -0.64
N LEU A 19 4.08 13.59 -1.48
CA LEU A 19 3.59 12.21 -1.39
C LEU A 19 4.71 11.23 -1.06
N GLU A 20 4.41 10.26 -0.21
CA GLU A 20 5.25 9.08 0.01
C GLU A 20 4.55 7.82 -0.49
N ARG A 21 5.26 7.06 -1.32
CA ARG A 21 4.83 5.73 -1.75
C ARG A 21 4.96 4.75 -0.58
N ASN A 22 3.86 4.11 -0.24
CA ASN A 22 3.76 3.10 0.81
C ASN A 22 3.02 1.86 0.27
N TYR A 23 2.92 0.85 1.11
CA TYR A 23 2.21 -0.38 0.88
C TYR A 23 1.16 -0.60 1.96
N GLU A 24 0.00 -1.10 1.56
CA GLU A 24 -1.05 -1.55 2.46
C GLU A 24 -1.45 -2.96 2.06
N VAL A 25 -1.67 -3.85 3.03
CA VAL A 25 -2.09 -5.21 2.74
C VAL A 25 -3.62 -5.27 2.75
N TYR A 26 -4.18 -5.87 1.70
CA TYR A 26 -5.61 -6.10 1.56
C TYR A 26 -5.96 -7.56 1.86
N CYS A 27 -7.06 -7.81 2.56
CA CYS A 27 -7.58 -9.15 2.76
C CYS A 27 -8.61 -9.50 1.67
N PRO A 28 -8.31 -10.44 0.76
CA PRO A 28 -9.27 -10.84 -0.27
C PRO A 28 -10.45 -11.65 0.28
N SER A 29 -10.32 -12.28 1.45
CA SER A 29 -11.36 -13.15 2.03
C SER A 29 -12.57 -12.38 2.56
N CYS A 30 -12.34 -11.23 3.20
CA CYS A 30 -13.39 -10.40 3.80
C CYS A 30 -13.46 -8.99 3.20
N SER A 31 -12.64 -8.69 2.20
CA SER A 31 -12.54 -7.37 1.55
C SER A 31 -12.17 -6.23 2.51
N TRP A 32 -11.33 -6.54 3.49
CA TRP A 32 -10.85 -5.58 4.49
C TRP A 32 -9.45 -5.05 4.17
N TYR A 33 -9.21 -3.79 4.49
CA TYR A 33 -7.89 -3.17 4.42
C TYR A 33 -7.28 -3.13 5.81
N THR A 34 -6.01 -3.54 5.98
CA THR A 34 -5.40 -3.57 7.32
C THR A 34 -5.24 -2.17 7.92
N GLY A 35 -5.28 -1.10 7.12
CA GLY A 35 -5.08 0.27 7.60
C GLY A 35 -3.64 0.58 7.99
N VAL A 36 -2.75 -0.41 7.97
CA VAL A 36 -1.33 -0.28 8.30
C VAL A 36 -0.55 0.03 7.03
N LEU A 37 0.21 1.13 7.07
CA LEU A 37 1.06 1.56 5.97
C LEU A 37 2.52 1.19 6.22
N TYR A 38 3.13 0.54 5.24
CA TYR A 38 4.52 0.10 5.26
C TYR A 38 5.33 0.83 4.18
N SER A 39 6.51 1.32 4.50
CA SER A 39 7.34 2.07 3.54
C SER A 39 8.01 1.14 2.51
N THR A 40 8.37 -0.08 2.93
CA THR A 40 8.93 -1.12 2.06
C THR A 40 8.23 -2.46 2.29
N LEU A 41 8.28 -3.35 1.30
CA LEU A 41 7.77 -4.71 1.46
C LEU A 41 8.49 -5.50 2.57
N LYS A 42 9.72 -5.11 2.92
CA LYS A 42 10.49 -5.75 4.00
C LYS A 42 10.00 -5.36 5.39
N ASP A 43 9.26 -4.26 5.49
CA ASP A 43 8.69 -3.81 6.76
C ASP A 43 7.40 -4.58 7.10
N ILE A 44 6.85 -5.32 6.13
CA ILE A 44 5.67 -6.16 6.32
C ILE A 44 6.09 -7.45 7.03
N PRO A 45 5.40 -7.85 8.11
CA PRO A 45 5.64 -9.13 8.78
C PRO A 45 5.58 -10.32 7.82
N GLU A 46 6.49 -11.29 7.99
CA GLU A 46 6.49 -12.53 7.19
C GLU A 46 5.20 -13.34 7.40
N GLU A 47 4.71 -13.34 8.63
CA GLU A 47 3.42 -13.90 9.02
C GLU A 47 2.47 -12.76 9.37
N LEU A 48 1.40 -12.63 8.58
CA LEU A 48 0.38 -11.61 8.77
C LEU A 48 -0.99 -12.29 8.77
N GLU A 49 -1.84 -11.95 9.73
CA GLU A 49 -3.23 -12.39 9.78
C GLU A 49 -4.15 -11.18 9.62
N CYS A 50 -5.33 -11.41 9.05
CA CYS A 50 -6.34 -10.37 8.96
C CYS A 50 -7.00 -10.17 10.33
N ASP A 51 -7.01 -8.94 10.82
CA ASP A 51 -7.61 -8.59 12.12
C ASP A 51 -9.14 -8.87 12.19
N GLU A 52 -9.82 -8.96 11.05
CA GLU A 52 -11.28 -9.13 10.99
C GLU A 52 -11.75 -10.58 10.82
N CYS A 53 -10.99 -11.40 10.11
CA CYS A 53 -11.41 -12.76 9.76
C CYS A 53 -10.35 -13.83 10.03
N GLU A 54 -9.25 -13.46 10.68
CA GLU A 54 -8.16 -14.34 11.12
C GLU A 54 -7.51 -15.14 9.98
N THR A 55 -7.77 -14.76 8.72
CA THR A 55 -7.16 -15.42 7.57
C THR A 55 -5.70 -15.01 7.45
N THR A 56 -4.80 -15.98 7.31
CA THR A 56 -3.40 -15.74 6.98
C THR A 56 -3.25 -15.06 5.61
N LEU A 57 -2.53 -13.96 5.56
CA LEU A 57 -2.35 -13.11 4.40
C LEU A 57 -0.96 -13.31 3.80
N ASN A 58 -0.89 -13.59 2.50
CA ASN A 58 0.34 -13.48 1.74
C ASN A 58 0.51 -12.02 1.30
N PHE A 59 1.44 -11.28 1.91
CA PHE A 59 1.65 -9.87 1.58
C PHE A 59 2.20 -9.67 0.15
N LEU A 60 2.91 -10.63 -0.43
CA LEU A 60 3.43 -10.49 -1.81
C LEU A 60 2.30 -10.43 -2.84
N ASP A 61 1.24 -11.21 -2.62
CA ASP A 61 0.10 -11.29 -3.54
C ASP A 61 -0.94 -10.20 -3.26
N ASN A 62 -1.01 -9.72 -2.02
CA ASN A 62 -2.11 -8.88 -1.55
C ASN A 62 -1.72 -7.46 -1.13
N SER A 63 -0.47 -7.04 -1.40
CA SER A 63 -0.04 -5.65 -1.15
C SER A 63 -0.49 -4.72 -2.27
N LEU A 64 -1.04 -3.57 -1.87
CA LEU A 64 -1.40 -2.47 -2.74
C LEU A 64 -0.39 -1.34 -2.59
N VAL A 65 -0.03 -0.70 -3.70
CA VAL A 65 0.73 0.54 -3.66
C VAL A 65 -0.22 1.69 -3.37
N VAL A 66 0.06 2.43 -2.30
CA VAL A 66 -0.71 3.60 -1.89
C VAL A 66 0.21 4.81 -1.74
N TYR A 67 -0.35 6.00 -1.90
CA TYR A 67 0.39 7.25 -1.75
C TYR A 67 -0.18 8.01 -0.55
N LYS A 68 0.67 8.23 0.46
CA LYS A 68 0.34 8.97 1.67
C LYS A 68 0.77 10.42 1.49
N VAL A 69 -0.13 11.37 1.76
CA VAL A 69 0.23 12.80 1.84
C VAL A 69 0.99 13.03 3.15
N VAL A 70 2.18 13.61 3.06
CA VAL A 70 3.06 13.88 4.22
C VAL A 70 3.38 15.36 4.41
N LEU A 71 3.03 16.19 3.44
CA LEU A 71 3.21 17.64 3.47
C LEU A 71 2.02 18.31 2.76
N ASP A 72 1.46 19.34 3.40
CA ASP A 72 0.34 20.17 2.90
C ASP A 72 0.82 21.57 2.47
#